data_AF-A0A928TYN9-F1
#
_entry.id   AF-A0A928TYN9-F1
#
_cell.length_a   1.000
_cell.length_b   1.000
_cell.length_c   1.000
_cell.angle_alpha   90.00
_cell.angle_beta   90.00
_cell.angle_gamma   90.00
#
_symmetry.space_group_name_H-M   'P 1'
#
loop_
_entity.id
_entity.type
_entity.pdbx_description
1 polymer ?
#
loop_
_entity_poly.entity_id
_entity_poly.type
_entity_poly.pdbx_seq_one_letter_code
_entity_poly.pdbx_strand_id
1 'polypeptide(L)'
;MNETTLADLLAEIHTLTERLAVFENKYGLLTDVFYEWYNAGNEPEDDAWVMDFTEWAGVYQSLQLLTAEYHTLLKELPHGRNAINRHIQSYVQATLA
;
A
#
# COMPACT_ATOMS: atom_id res chain seq x y z
N MET A 1 21.91 -7.69 -2.68
CA MET A 1 20.55 -7.13 -2.58
C MET A 1 19.80 -7.59 -3.81
N ASN A 2 18.67 -8.28 -3.67
CA ASN A 2 17.78 -8.52 -4.81
C ASN A 2 17.22 -7.17 -5.26
N GLU A 3 17.15 -6.96 -6.57
CA GLU A 3 16.47 -5.81 -7.16
C GLU A 3 14.96 -6.00 -6.95
N THR A 4 14.32 -5.10 -6.20
CA THR A 4 12.87 -5.14 -5.95
C THR A 4 12.12 -4.93 -7.27
N THR A 5 11.20 -5.83 -7.62
CA THR A 5 10.43 -5.72 -8.86
C THR A 5 9.08 -5.03 -8.64
N LEU A 6 8.47 -4.52 -9.73
CA LEU A 6 7.09 -4.00 -9.70
C LEU A 6 6.08 -5.05 -9.19
N ALA A 7 6.32 -6.34 -9.44
CA ALA A 7 5.45 -7.41 -8.97
C ALA A 7 5.58 -7.62 -7.46
N ASP A 8 6.80 -7.54 -6.92
CA ASP A 8 7.05 -7.64 -5.47
C ASP A 8 6.37 -6.48 -4.73
N LEU A 9 6.52 -5.25 -5.23
CA LEU A 9 5.86 -4.07 -4.66
C LEU A 9 4.34 -4.18 -4.70
N LEU A 10 3.77 -4.65 -5.82
CA LEU A 10 2.33 -4.82 -5.95
C LEU A 10 1.79 -5.87 -4.96
N ALA A 11 2.49 -6.98 -4.78
CA ALA A 11 2.11 -8.01 -3.81
C ALA A 11 2.13 -7.48 -2.37
N GLU A 12 3.15 -6.71 -2.01
CA GLU A 12 3.24 -6.09 -0.68
C GLU A 12 2.16 -5.01 -0.49
N ILE A 13 1.91 -4.17 -1.49
CA ILE A 13 0.82 -3.18 -1.49
C ILE A 13 -0.52 -3.85 -1.21
N HIS A 14 -0.82 -4.98 -1.87
CA HIS A 14 -2.05 -5.73 -1.62
C HIS A 14 -2.10 -6.29 -0.19
N THR A 15 -1.00 -6.85 0.30
CA THR A 15 -0.90 -7.39 1.66
C THR A 15 -1.18 -6.31 2.71
N LEU A 16 -0.59 -5.12 2.57
CA LEU A 16 -0.85 -4.00 3.49
C LEU A 16 -2.27 -3.48 3.36
N THR A 17 -2.83 -3.44 2.16
CA THR A 17 -4.22 -3.01 1.92
C THR A 17 -5.21 -3.93 2.63
N GLU A 18 -5.03 -5.25 2.55
CA GLU A 18 -5.86 -6.23 3.26
C GLU A 18 -5.75 -6.08 4.78
N ARG A 19 -4.54 -5.80 5.29
CA ARG A 19 -4.33 -5.55 6.72
C ARG A 19 -5.03 -4.27 7.19
N LEU A 20 -5.01 -3.21 6.39
CA LEU A 20 -5.77 -1.97 6.70
C LEU A 20 -7.27 -2.24 6.73
N ALA A 21 -7.80 -3.05 5.80
CA ALA A 21 -9.21 -3.40 5.79
C ALA A 21 -9.67 -4.12 7.08
N VAL A 22 -8.78 -4.85 7.76
CA VAL A 22 -9.10 -5.44 9.09
C VAL A 22 -9.40 -4.35 10.11
N PHE A 23 -8.60 -3.28 10.14
CA PHE A 23 -8.81 -2.16 11.04
C PHE A 23 -10.04 -1.33 10.66
N GLU A 24 -10.24 -1.06 9.37
CA GLU A 24 -11.42 -0.35 8.87
C GLU A 24 -12.71 -1.06 9.27
N ASN A 25 -12.74 -2.39 9.15
CA ASN A 25 -13.88 -3.21 9.58
C ASN A 25 -14.05 -3.22 11.11
N LYS A 26 -12.95 -3.22 11.88
CA LYS A 26 -12.98 -3.25 13.34
C LYS A 26 -13.50 -1.94 13.93
N TYR A 27 -13.08 -0.81 13.37
CA TYR A 27 -13.33 0.53 13.94
C TYR A 27 -14.34 1.35 13.13
N GLY A 28 -14.79 0.87 11.97
CA GLY A 28 -15.83 1.51 11.17
C GLY A 28 -15.41 2.82 10.51
N LEU A 29 -14.11 3.01 10.28
CA LEU A 29 -13.53 4.23 9.73
C LEU A 29 -12.61 3.91 8.56
N LEU A 30 -12.70 4.67 7.48
CA LEU A 30 -11.73 4.57 6.38
C LEU A 30 -10.33 4.99 6.85
N THR A 31 -9.30 4.35 6.31
CA THR A 31 -7.91 4.60 6.70
C THR A 31 -7.49 6.05 6.49
N ASP A 32 -7.94 6.70 5.42
CA ASP A 32 -7.60 8.10 5.13
C ASP A 32 -8.16 9.06 6.19
N VAL A 33 -9.42 8.87 6.59
CA VAL A 33 -10.07 9.65 7.65
C VAL A 33 -9.39 9.42 8.99
N PHE A 34 -9.08 8.15 9.32
CA PHE A 34 -8.33 7.81 10.52
C PHE A 34 -6.97 8.53 10.53
N TYR A 35 -6.23 8.47 9.43
CA TYR A 35 -4.88 9.00 9.37
C TYR A 35 -4.85 10.54 9.44
N GLU A 36 -5.82 11.22 8.84
CA GLU A 36 -5.98 12.67 9.01
C GLU A 36 -6.19 13.05 10.47
N TRP A 37 -7.10 12.36 11.15
CA TRP A 37 -7.39 12.57 12.56
C TRP A 37 -6.17 12.27 13.45
N TYR A 38 -5.45 11.18 13.18
CA TYR A 38 -4.24 10.80 13.91
C TYR A 38 -3.11 11.83 13.73
N ASN A 39 -2.87 12.31 12.51
CA ASN A 39 -1.84 13.33 12.24
C ASN A 39 -2.15 14.70 12.85
N ALA A 40 -3.44 15.00 13.11
CA ALA A 40 -3.82 16.20 13.84
C ALA A 40 -3.46 16.13 15.34
N GLY A 41 -2.87 15.02 15.80
CA GLY A 41 -2.43 14.82 17.19
C GLY A 41 -3.57 14.38 18.12
N ASN A 42 -4.67 13.87 17.55
CA ASN A 42 -5.74 13.30 18.35
C ASN A 42 -5.37 11.88 18.80
N GLU A 43 -5.82 11.50 19.99
CA GLU A 43 -5.53 10.22 20.63
C GLU A 43 -6.84 9.48 20.94
N PRO A 44 -6.83 8.13 20.93
CA PRO A 44 -8.02 7.36 21.29
C PRO A 44 -8.39 7.62 22.75
N GLU A 45 -9.68 7.61 23.05
CA GLU A 45 -10.16 7.77 24.44
C GLU A 45 -9.86 6.54 25.31
N ASP A 46 -9.69 5.37 24.70
CA ASP A 46 -9.38 4.11 25.37
C ASP A 46 -7.92 3.70 25.07
N ASP A 47 -7.11 3.62 26.13
CA ASP A 47 -5.72 3.17 26.10
C ASP A 47 -5.57 1.78 25.45
N ALA A 48 -6.60 0.93 25.53
CA ALA A 48 -6.59 -0.40 24.92
C ALA A 48 -6.51 -0.35 23.39
N TRP A 49 -6.84 0.77 22.74
CA TRP A 49 -6.81 0.92 21.28
C TRP A 49 -5.54 1.61 20.76
N VAL A 50 -4.71 2.16 21.65
CA VAL A 50 -3.48 2.87 21.28
C VAL A 50 -2.55 1.99 20.45
N MET A 51 -2.45 0.70 20.78
CA MET A 51 -1.61 -0.25 20.05
C MET A 51 -2.10 -0.47 18.62
N ASP A 52 -3.40 -0.74 18.47
CA ASP A 52 -4.04 -0.89 17.16
C ASP A 52 -3.89 0.37 16.31
N PHE A 53 -4.09 1.55 16.90
CA PHE A 53 -4.01 2.83 16.17
C PHE A 53 -2.58 3.13 15.71
N THR A 54 -1.60 2.82 16.57
CA THR A 54 -0.17 2.94 16.22
C THR A 54 0.19 1.97 15.09
N GLU A 55 -0.27 0.72 15.16
CA GLU A 55 -0.05 -0.27 14.11
C GLU A 55 -0.70 0.15 12.80
N TRP A 56 -1.97 0.57 12.84
CA TRP A 56 -2.73 1.04 11.69
C TRP A 56 -2.01 2.20 10.99
N ALA A 57 -1.59 3.22 11.74
CA ALA A 57 -0.84 4.34 11.19
C ALA A 57 0.47 3.91 10.52
N GLY A 58 1.22 2.99 11.16
CA GLY A 58 2.46 2.46 10.61
C GLY A 58 2.25 1.63 9.32
N VAL A 59 1.21 0.80 9.28
CA VAL A 59 0.83 0.04 8.07
C VAL A 59 0.48 0.98 6.94
N TYR A 60 -0.30 2.03 7.21
CA TYR A 60 -0.68 2.99 6.18
C TYR A 60 0.50 3.80 5.66
N GLN A 61 1.40 4.25 6.54
CA GLN A 61 2.65 4.91 6.13
C GLN A 61 3.51 4.01 5.22
N SER A 62 3.59 2.73 5.55
CA SER A 62 4.32 1.75 4.75
C SER A 62 3.68 1.57 3.37
N LEU A 63 2.34 1.49 3.32
CA LEU A 63 1.59 1.44 2.06
C LEU A 63 1.86 2.68 1.19
N GLN A 64 1.88 3.88 1.78
CA GLN A 64 2.16 5.11 1.04
C GLN A 64 3.58 5.12 0.45
N LEU A 65 4.57 4.66 1.23
CA LEU A 65 5.96 4.55 0.76
C LEU A 65 6.07 3.59 -0.43
N LEU A 66 5.52 2.38 -0.30
CA LEU A 66 5.58 1.36 -1.36
C LEU A 66 4.81 1.79 -2.60
N THR A 67 3.67 2.46 -2.44
CA THR A 67 2.89 3.01 -3.57
C THR A 67 3.69 4.09 -4.31
N ALA A 68 4.40 4.96 -3.59
CA ALA A 68 5.27 5.95 -4.19
C ALA A 68 6.45 5.32 -4.95
N GLU A 69 7.06 4.28 -4.39
CA GLU A 69 8.12 3.50 -5.04
C GLU A 69 7.61 2.80 -6.31
N TYR A 70 6.46 2.13 -6.22
CA TYR A 70 5.80 1.48 -7.37
C TYR A 70 5.55 2.48 -8.50
N HIS A 71 4.99 3.65 -8.19
CA HIS A 71 4.77 4.70 -9.18
C HIS A 71 6.07 5.24 -9.79
N THR A 72 7.15 5.29 -9.01
CA THR A 72 8.47 5.72 -9.49
C THR A 72 9.03 4.71 -10.47
N LEU A 73 9.07 3.43 -10.11
CA LEU A 73 9.53 2.35 -11.00
C LEU A 73 8.68 2.24 -12.26
N LEU A 74 7.36 2.43 -12.15
CA LEU A 74 6.46 2.38 -13.30
C LEU A 74 6.75 3.52 -14.30
N LYS A 75 7.13 4.71 -13.81
CA LYS A 75 7.55 5.84 -14.66
C LYS A 75 8.92 5.62 -15.30
N GLU A 76 9.80 4.84 -14.69
CA GLU A 76 11.11 4.51 -15.27
C GLU A 76 11.02 3.48 -16.40
N LEU A 77 9.86 2.81 -16.56
CA LEU A 77 9.66 1.89 -17.67
C LEU A 77 9.79 2.61 -19.04
N PRO A 78 10.49 2.00 -20.02
CA PRO A 78 10.80 2.64 -21.30
C PRO A 78 9.56 3.22 -21.97
N HIS A 79 9.50 4.55 -22.08
CA HIS A 79 8.41 5.32 -22.68
C HIS A 79 8.30 5.08 -24.19
N GLY A 80 7.59 4.03 -24.57
CA GLY A 80 7.03 3.88 -25.91
C GLY A 80 5.52 3.94 -25.86
N ARG A 81 4.86 4.22 -27.00
CA ARG A 81 3.39 4.31 -27.16
C ARG A 81 2.57 3.12 -26.58
N ASN A 82 3.23 2.04 -26.17
CA ASN A 82 2.67 0.78 -25.66
C ASN A 82 3.46 0.18 -24.47
N ALA A 83 4.21 0.97 -23.69
CA ALA A 83 5.05 0.45 -22.59
C ALA A 83 4.25 -0.31 -21.53
N ILE A 84 3.12 0.27 -21.10
CA ILE A 84 2.18 -0.33 -20.14
C ILE A 84 1.59 -1.63 -20.71
N ASN A 85 1.18 -1.62 -21.99
CA ASN A 85 0.66 -2.83 -22.64
C ASN A 85 1.67 -3.97 -22.64
N ARG A 86 2.97 -3.70 -22.86
CA ARG A 86 4.01 -4.74 -22.79
C ARG A 86 4.21 -5.25 -21.37
N HIS A 87 4.19 -4.37 -20.36
CA HIS A 87 4.28 -4.78 -18.96
C HIS A 87 3.11 -5.70 -18.57
N ILE A 88 1.88 -5.31 -18.92
CA ILE A 88 0.68 -6.13 -18.68
C ILE A 88 0.83 -7.50 -19.36
N GLN A 89 1.20 -7.54 -20.63
CA GLN A 89 1.37 -8.80 -21.37
C GLN A 89 2.43 -9.70 -20.74
N SER A 90 3.58 -9.14 -20.33
CA SER A 90 4.63 -9.88 -19.63
C SER A 90 4.13 -10.48 -18.30
N TYR A 91 3.39 -9.69 -17.52
CA TYR A 91 2.86 -10.13 -16.23
C TYR A 91 1.81 -11.24 -16.40
N VAL A 92 0.89 -11.08 -17.35
CA VAL A 92 -0.16 -12.07 -17.66
C VAL A 92 0.46 -13.38 -18.15
N GLN A 93 1.48 -13.34 -19.01
CA GLN A 93 2.16 -14.55 -19.46
C GLN A 93 2.92 -15.26 -18.34
N ALA A 94 3.50 -14.52 -17.40
CA ALA A 94 4.23 -15.09 -16.26
C ALA A 94 3.32 -15.71 -15.20
N THR A 95 2.05 -15.28 -15.10
CA THR A 95 1.10 -15.73 -14.08
C THR A 95 0.13 -16.81 -14.56
N LEU A 96 0.00 -17.01 -15.89
CA LEU A 96 -0.85 -18.04 -16.50
C LEU A 96 -0.08 -19.29 -16.98
N ALA A 97 1.25 -19.33 -16.81
CA ALA A 97 2.12 -20.47 -17.15
C ALA A 97 2.40 -21.33 -15.91
#